data_AF-A0A7J8QUT9-F1
#
_entry.id   AF-A0A7J8QUT9-F1
#
_cell.length_a   1.000
_cell.length_b   1.000
_cell.length_c   1.000
_cell.angle_alpha   90.00
_cell.angle_beta   90.00
_cell.angle_gamma   90.00
#
_symmetry.space_group_name_H-M   'P 1'
#
loop_
_entity.id
_entity.type
_entity.pdbx_description
1 polymer ?
#
loop_
_entity_poly.entity_id
_entity_poly.type
_entity_poly.pdbx_seq_one_letter_code
_entity_poly.pdbx_strand_id
1 'polypeptide(L)'
;MVRSSPSHYGWRTMADGDGISIFGASHIWVDHNSLSNCADGLIDAIMGSTAITISNNYFTHHNEVMLLGHSDSYVRDKQMQVTVAYNHFGEGLIQRMPRCRHGYFHVVNNDYTHWEMYAIGGSANPTINSQGNRYLAPFNRFAKEVTKRVERSKSKWRHWNWRSEGDMFLNGAYFTPSGAGAAASYAKASSLAAKSSSLVGTITSNAGALSCRRGFMC
;
A
#
# COMPACT_ATOMS: atom_id res chain seq x y z
N MET A 1 -10.78 -14.73 -25.05
CA MET A 1 -10.10 -13.54 -25.58
C MET A 1 -10.42 -12.37 -24.65
N VAL A 2 -9.43 -11.60 -24.21
CA VAL A 2 -9.58 -10.46 -23.30
C VAL A 2 -9.10 -9.20 -24.01
N ARG A 3 -9.87 -8.12 -23.87
CA ARG A 3 -9.54 -6.79 -24.40
C ARG A 3 -8.71 -6.05 -23.34
N SER A 4 -7.52 -5.56 -23.70
CA SER A 4 -6.67 -4.76 -22.80
C SER A 4 -6.50 -3.30 -23.24
N SER A 5 -6.97 -2.95 -24.43
CA SER A 5 -7.14 -1.56 -24.87
C SER A 5 -8.30 -1.45 -25.86
N PRO A 6 -8.75 -0.24 -26.23
CA PRO A 6 -9.77 -0.09 -27.26
C PRO A 6 -9.49 -0.83 -28.56
N SER A 7 -8.21 -1.00 -28.92
CA SER A 7 -7.76 -1.64 -30.16
C SER A 7 -7.03 -2.99 -29.97
N HIS A 8 -6.75 -3.43 -28.74
CA HIS A 8 -6.00 -4.66 -28.48
C HIS A 8 -6.84 -5.73 -27.79
N TYR A 9 -6.85 -6.92 -28.39
CA TYR A 9 -7.45 -8.14 -27.88
C TYR A 9 -6.46 -9.31 -28.00
N GLY A 10 -6.42 -10.17 -26.98
CA GLY A 10 -5.51 -11.32 -26.95
C GLY A 10 -6.05 -12.48 -26.15
N TRP A 11 -5.35 -13.61 -26.18
CA TRP A 11 -5.63 -14.72 -25.28
C TRP A 11 -5.08 -14.42 -23.89
N ARG A 12 -5.86 -14.72 -22.85
CA ARG A 12 -5.37 -14.64 -21.48
C ARG A 12 -4.34 -15.74 -21.30
N THR A 13 -3.09 -15.38 -21.03
CA THR A 13 -2.06 -16.33 -20.61
C THR A 13 -2.33 -16.76 -19.16
N MET A 14 -1.59 -17.76 -18.69
CA MET A 14 -1.62 -18.15 -17.28
C MET A 14 -1.28 -16.94 -16.40
N ALA A 15 -2.05 -16.74 -15.33
CA ALA A 15 -1.84 -15.68 -14.36
C ALA A 15 -1.17 -16.26 -13.12
N ASP A 16 -0.39 -15.44 -12.42
CA ASP A 16 0.34 -15.84 -11.20
C ASP A 16 -0.62 -16.17 -10.04
N GLY A 17 -1.83 -15.60 -10.07
CA GLY A 17 -2.90 -15.88 -9.11
C GLY A 17 -3.13 -14.77 -8.09
N ASP A 18 -2.78 -13.53 -8.47
CA ASP A 18 -3.12 -12.33 -7.70
C ASP A 18 -4.64 -12.12 -7.60
N GLY A 19 -5.07 -11.51 -6.50
CA GLY A 19 -6.46 -11.05 -6.36
C GLY A 19 -6.82 -9.98 -7.41
N ILE A 20 -6.03 -8.91 -7.47
CA ILE A 20 -6.19 -7.81 -8.42
C ILE A 20 -4.82 -7.47 -9.03
N SER A 21 -4.70 -7.60 -10.36
CA SER A 21 -3.48 -7.27 -11.11
C SER A 21 -3.69 -6.05 -12.01
N ILE A 22 -2.87 -5.01 -11.84
CA ILE A 22 -2.91 -3.72 -12.52
C ILE A 22 -1.62 -3.54 -13.34
N PHE A 23 -1.72 -3.82 -14.65
CA PHE A 23 -0.57 -3.86 -15.54
C PHE A 23 -0.58 -2.69 -16.55
N GLY A 24 0.40 -1.79 -16.45
CA GLY A 24 0.55 -0.66 -17.37
C GLY A 24 -0.69 0.24 -17.50
N ALA A 25 -1.50 0.32 -16.44
CA ALA A 25 -2.79 1.02 -16.44
C ALA A 25 -2.73 2.31 -15.61
N SER A 26 -3.66 3.22 -15.84
CA SER A 26 -3.75 4.44 -15.03
C SER A 26 -5.19 4.80 -14.71
N HIS A 27 -5.37 5.66 -13.70
CA HIS A 27 -6.68 6.15 -13.25
C HIS A 27 -7.56 5.01 -12.72
N ILE A 28 -7.00 4.25 -11.78
CA ILE A 28 -7.65 3.07 -11.19
C ILE A 28 -8.05 3.38 -9.75
N TRP A 29 -9.25 2.94 -9.37
CA TRP A 29 -9.74 3.00 -8.00
C TRP A 29 -10.14 1.60 -7.53
N VAL A 30 -9.47 1.13 -6.49
CA VAL A 30 -9.78 -0.15 -5.82
C VAL A 30 -10.39 0.18 -4.47
N ASP A 31 -11.70 0.05 -4.37
CA ASP A 31 -12.48 0.51 -3.22
C ASP A 31 -13.41 -0.57 -2.67
N HIS A 32 -13.53 -0.66 -1.34
CA HIS A 32 -14.48 -1.53 -0.66
C HIS A 32 -14.42 -3.00 -1.12
N ASN A 33 -13.22 -3.58 -1.15
CA ASN A 33 -13.01 -5.01 -1.40
C ASN A 33 -12.59 -5.71 -0.11
N SER A 34 -13.02 -6.96 0.08
CA SER A 34 -12.47 -7.86 1.09
C SER A 34 -11.54 -8.87 0.40
N LEU A 35 -10.25 -8.81 0.69
CA LEU A 35 -9.21 -9.56 -0.02
C LEU A 35 -8.42 -10.45 0.95
N SER A 36 -8.28 -11.74 0.63
CA SER A 36 -7.60 -12.74 1.45
C SER A 36 -7.27 -13.99 0.67
N ASN A 37 -6.27 -14.77 1.10
CA ASN A 37 -5.99 -16.13 0.60
C ASN A 37 -5.90 -16.29 -0.94
N CYS A 38 -5.35 -15.29 -1.65
CA CYS A 38 -4.98 -15.46 -3.06
C CYS A 38 -3.75 -16.37 -3.20
N ALA A 39 -3.47 -16.84 -4.42
CA ALA A 39 -2.40 -17.80 -4.66
C ALA A 39 -1.00 -17.13 -4.65
N ASP A 40 -0.90 -15.89 -5.16
CA ASP A 40 0.33 -15.08 -5.09
C ASP A 40 0.12 -13.82 -4.25
N GLY A 41 -0.11 -12.63 -4.84
CA GLY A 41 -0.41 -11.40 -4.10
C GLY A 41 -1.91 -11.07 -3.96
N LEU A 42 -2.28 -10.08 -3.13
CA LEU A 42 -3.66 -9.55 -3.15
C LEU A 42 -3.82 -8.43 -4.20
N ILE A 43 -2.93 -7.45 -4.21
CA ILE A 43 -2.94 -6.35 -5.18
C ILE A 43 -1.54 -6.10 -5.73
N ASP A 44 -1.40 -6.26 -7.04
CA ASP A 44 -0.16 -6.00 -7.76
C ASP A 44 -0.34 -4.89 -8.79
N ALA A 45 0.47 -3.83 -8.69
CA ALA A 45 0.49 -2.73 -9.65
C ALA A 45 1.89 -2.55 -10.23
N ILE A 46 2.04 -2.83 -11.53
CA ILE A 46 3.36 -2.99 -12.15
C ILE A 46 3.40 -2.38 -13.55
N MET A 47 4.59 -2.34 -14.16
CA MET A 47 4.78 -2.02 -15.58
C MET A 47 4.34 -0.61 -15.97
N GLY A 48 4.69 0.37 -15.14
CA GLY A 48 4.42 1.79 -15.39
C GLY A 48 3.01 2.24 -14.96
N SER A 49 2.27 1.38 -14.24
CA SER A 49 0.96 1.75 -13.68
C SER A 49 1.07 2.97 -12.75
N THR A 50 0.07 3.86 -12.78
CA THR A 50 0.11 5.12 -12.01
C THR A 50 -1.28 5.71 -11.81
N ALA A 51 -1.42 6.76 -10.99
CA ALA A 51 -2.70 7.37 -10.63
C ALA A 51 -3.69 6.32 -10.10
N ILE A 52 -3.28 5.62 -9.04
CA ILE A 52 -4.07 4.57 -8.39
C ILE A 52 -4.48 5.03 -7.00
N THR A 53 -5.74 4.82 -6.64
CA THR A 53 -6.22 4.92 -5.25
C THR A 53 -6.69 3.56 -4.79
N ILE A 54 -6.19 3.11 -3.64
CA ILE A 54 -6.59 1.86 -2.97
C ILE A 54 -7.17 2.27 -1.63
N SER A 55 -8.50 2.20 -1.50
CA SER A 55 -9.20 2.72 -0.31
C SER A 55 -10.29 1.85 0.25
N ASN A 56 -10.56 1.99 1.56
CA ASN A 56 -11.65 1.31 2.25
C ASN A 56 -11.67 -0.22 2.08
N ASN A 57 -10.54 -0.85 1.76
CA ASN A 57 -10.47 -2.30 1.59
C ASN A 57 -10.12 -2.97 2.93
N TYR A 58 -10.57 -4.21 3.08
CA TYR A 58 -10.22 -5.07 4.20
C TYR A 58 -9.32 -6.20 3.73
N PHE A 59 -8.11 -6.26 4.27
CA PHE A 59 -7.10 -7.26 3.93
C PHE A 59 -6.89 -8.21 5.10
N THR A 60 -6.93 -9.53 4.87
CA THR A 60 -6.66 -10.53 5.91
C THR A 60 -6.00 -11.79 5.34
N HIS A 61 -5.43 -12.63 6.21
CA HIS A 61 -4.98 -14.00 5.91
C HIS A 61 -4.15 -14.10 4.62
N HIS A 62 -3.01 -13.41 4.58
CA HIS A 62 -2.19 -13.40 3.39
C HIS A 62 -0.75 -12.96 3.66
N ASN A 63 0.20 -13.57 2.95
CA ASN A 63 1.61 -13.24 3.12
C ASN A 63 2.00 -11.95 2.38
N GLU A 64 1.73 -11.91 1.07
CA GLU A 64 2.24 -10.88 0.17
C GLU A 64 1.12 -9.91 -0.25
N VAL A 65 0.77 -8.97 0.63
CA VAL A 65 -0.47 -8.19 0.48
C VAL A 65 -0.49 -7.31 -0.77
N MET A 66 0.47 -6.40 -0.92
CA MET A 66 0.42 -5.38 -1.98
C MET A 66 1.81 -5.07 -2.53
N LEU A 67 2.03 -5.36 -3.82
CA LEU A 67 3.26 -5.05 -4.54
C LEU A 67 3.06 -3.87 -5.49
N LEU A 68 3.79 -2.79 -5.25
CA LEU A 68 3.75 -1.59 -6.09
C LEU A 68 5.11 -1.38 -6.78
N GLY A 69 5.18 -1.84 -8.02
CA GLY A 69 6.38 -1.96 -8.84
C GLY A 69 7.08 -3.30 -8.64
N HIS A 70 7.35 -4.03 -9.73
CA HIS A 70 7.81 -5.44 -9.68
C HIS A 70 9.33 -5.60 -9.62
N SER A 71 10.10 -4.69 -10.25
CA SER A 71 11.54 -4.85 -10.47
C SER A 71 12.34 -3.60 -10.12
N ASP A 72 13.47 -3.80 -9.43
CA ASP A 72 14.41 -2.74 -9.08
C ASP A 72 15.07 -2.10 -10.32
N SER A 73 15.13 -2.82 -11.45
CA SER A 73 15.68 -2.30 -12.72
C SER A 73 14.65 -1.63 -13.62
N TYR A 74 13.36 -1.73 -13.32
CA TYR A 74 12.29 -1.19 -14.17
C TYR A 74 12.02 0.30 -13.87
N VAL A 75 12.90 1.16 -14.38
CA VAL A 75 12.90 2.60 -14.07
C VAL A 75 11.67 3.37 -14.53
N ARG A 76 10.81 2.82 -15.39
CA ARG A 76 9.55 3.46 -15.77
C ARG A 76 8.59 3.57 -14.58
N ASP A 77 8.71 2.72 -13.56
CA ASP A 77 7.90 2.80 -12.34
C ASP A 77 8.20 4.05 -11.49
N LYS A 78 9.23 4.86 -11.82
CA LYS A 78 9.45 6.19 -11.19
C LYS A 78 8.27 7.14 -11.35
N GLN A 79 7.45 6.95 -12.39
CA GLN A 79 6.25 7.76 -12.61
C GLN A 79 5.04 7.30 -11.78
N MET A 80 5.15 6.14 -11.10
CA MET A 80 4.05 5.56 -10.34
C MET A 80 3.68 6.47 -9.17
N GLN A 81 2.38 6.74 -9.05
CA GLN A 81 1.79 7.46 -7.92
C GLN A 81 0.60 6.66 -7.41
N VAL A 82 0.66 6.26 -6.14
CA VAL A 82 -0.41 5.48 -5.50
C VAL A 82 -0.78 6.11 -4.17
N THR A 83 -2.08 6.23 -3.92
CA THR A 83 -2.64 6.57 -2.61
C THR A 83 -3.23 5.32 -1.98
N VAL A 84 -2.78 4.96 -0.78
CA VAL A 84 -3.30 3.87 0.04
C VAL A 84 -3.98 4.51 1.24
N ALA A 85 -5.30 4.52 1.28
CA ALA A 85 -6.06 5.30 2.25
C ALA A 85 -7.21 4.52 2.90
N TYR A 86 -7.43 4.70 4.20
CA TYR A 86 -8.61 4.15 4.90
C TYR A 86 -8.78 2.63 4.83
N ASN A 87 -7.73 1.89 4.48
CA ASN A 87 -7.78 0.43 4.47
C ASN A 87 -7.62 -0.11 5.89
N HIS A 88 -8.18 -1.28 6.13
CA HIS A 88 -7.92 -2.05 7.34
C HIS A 88 -7.06 -3.26 6.98
N PHE A 89 -5.82 -3.26 7.48
CA PHE A 89 -4.88 -4.38 7.41
C PHE A 89 -5.05 -5.24 8.67
N GLY A 90 -5.89 -6.27 8.52
CA GLY A 90 -6.41 -7.11 9.59
C GLY A 90 -5.56 -8.35 9.86
N GLU A 91 -6.19 -9.34 10.51
CA GLU A 91 -5.53 -10.54 11.01
C GLU A 91 -4.88 -11.41 9.91
N GLY A 92 -3.87 -12.20 10.31
CA GLY A 92 -3.21 -13.17 9.43
C GLY A 92 -2.38 -12.56 8.30
N LEU A 93 -2.07 -11.26 8.35
CA LEU A 93 -1.18 -10.61 7.40
C LEU A 93 0.28 -10.71 7.84
N ILE A 94 1.19 -10.97 6.88
CA ILE A 94 2.63 -11.09 7.19
C ILE A 94 3.39 -9.81 6.80
N GLN A 95 3.24 -9.34 5.56
CA GLN A 95 4.06 -8.24 5.01
C GLN A 95 3.44 -7.52 3.80
N ARG A 96 4.16 -6.51 3.28
CA ARG A 96 3.88 -5.76 2.04
C ARG A 96 2.59 -4.94 2.06
N MET A 97 2.44 -4.05 3.04
CA MET A 97 1.24 -3.22 3.21
C MET A 97 1.54 -1.69 3.14
N PRO A 98 2.10 -1.14 2.04
CA PRO A 98 2.54 -1.79 0.81
C PRO A 98 4.04 -2.13 0.78
N ARG A 99 4.47 -2.91 -0.23
CA ARG A 99 5.88 -2.97 -0.67
C ARG A 99 6.08 -2.18 -1.96
N CYS A 100 6.92 -1.14 -1.88
CA CYS A 100 7.04 -0.12 -2.91
C CYS A 100 8.39 -0.15 -3.64
N ARG A 101 8.39 0.26 -4.92
CA ARG A 101 9.60 0.54 -5.70
C ARG A 101 9.48 1.82 -6.52
N HIS A 102 10.59 2.56 -6.61
CA HIS A 102 10.79 3.79 -7.42
C HIS A 102 9.85 4.98 -7.17
N GLY A 103 8.54 4.81 -7.34
CA GLY A 103 7.55 5.87 -7.39
C GLY A 103 7.26 6.59 -6.08
N TYR A 104 6.10 7.25 -6.04
CA TYR A 104 5.61 7.99 -4.90
C TYR A 104 4.36 7.32 -4.30
N PHE A 105 4.36 7.15 -2.99
CA PHE A 105 3.34 6.40 -2.27
C PHE A 105 2.86 7.23 -1.08
N HIS A 106 1.59 7.62 -1.11
CA HIS A 106 0.93 8.28 0.01
C HIS A 106 0.12 7.24 0.79
N VAL A 107 0.57 6.92 2.00
CA VAL A 107 -0.05 5.95 2.88
C VAL A 107 -0.71 6.73 4.01
N VAL A 108 -2.03 6.84 3.99
CA VAL A 108 -2.75 7.81 4.84
C VAL A 108 -3.95 7.21 5.55
N ASN A 109 -4.04 7.42 6.87
CA ASN A 109 -5.19 7.02 7.69
C ASN A 109 -5.64 5.55 7.54
N ASN A 110 -4.71 4.61 7.34
CA ASN A 110 -4.98 3.18 7.36
C ASN A 110 -4.85 2.62 8.80
N ASP A 111 -5.61 1.58 9.11
CA ASP A 111 -5.52 0.85 10.38
C ASP A 111 -4.73 -0.44 10.19
N TYR A 112 -3.59 -0.56 10.86
CA TYR A 112 -2.75 -1.74 10.86
C TYR A 112 -2.88 -2.43 12.21
N THR A 113 -3.70 -3.47 12.26
CA THR A 113 -3.90 -4.23 13.50
C THR A 113 -2.99 -5.45 13.59
N HIS A 114 -2.52 -5.97 12.45
CA HIS A 114 -1.60 -7.11 12.43
C HIS A 114 -0.55 -6.99 11.31
N TRP A 115 0.64 -7.47 11.64
CA TRP A 115 1.67 -7.91 10.69
C TRP A 115 2.58 -8.89 11.43
N GLU A 116 3.25 -9.79 10.71
CA GLU A 116 4.22 -10.71 11.32
C GLU A 116 5.68 -10.31 11.06
N MET A 117 5.96 -9.65 9.93
CA MET A 117 7.32 -9.28 9.53
C MET A 117 7.54 -7.76 9.49
N TYR A 118 6.73 -7.04 8.72
CA TYR A 118 6.73 -5.57 8.64
C TYR A 118 5.44 -5.09 8.00
N ALA A 119 5.06 -3.83 8.23
CA ALA A 119 3.91 -3.23 7.56
C ALA A 119 4.31 -2.63 6.20
N ILE A 120 5.15 -1.60 6.21
CA ILE A 120 5.53 -0.85 5.00
C ILE A 120 6.96 -1.20 4.59
N GLY A 121 7.20 -1.49 3.31
CA GLY A 121 8.54 -1.81 2.84
C GLY A 121 8.85 -1.33 1.43
N GLY A 122 10.10 -1.54 1.01
CA GLY A 122 10.48 -1.18 -0.35
C GLY A 122 11.94 -1.40 -0.72
N SER A 123 12.19 -1.30 -2.02
CA SER A 123 13.50 -1.35 -2.67
C SER A 123 13.57 -0.35 -3.82
N ALA A 124 14.77 -0.05 -4.33
CA ALA A 124 14.96 0.91 -5.42
C ALA A 124 14.41 2.34 -5.16
N ASN A 125 14.69 2.89 -3.98
CA ASN A 125 14.45 4.30 -3.64
C ASN A 125 13.00 4.83 -3.86
N PRO A 126 11.96 4.15 -3.33
CA PRO A 126 10.62 4.70 -3.36
C PRO A 126 10.52 5.89 -2.40
N THR A 127 9.67 6.86 -2.72
CA THR A 127 9.27 7.90 -1.77
C THR A 127 7.99 7.47 -1.06
N ILE A 128 8.06 7.33 0.26
CA ILE A 128 6.94 6.87 1.09
C ILE A 128 6.58 7.99 2.05
N ASN A 129 5.33 8.45 1.93
CA ASN A 129 4.74 9.42 2.83
C ASN A 129 3.66 8.75 3.69
N SER A 130 4.00 8.40 4.93
CA SER A 130 3.07 7.86 5.93
C SER A 130 2.46 9.00 6.74
N GLN A 131 1.14 9.16 6.72
CA GLN A 131 0.46 10.21 7.49
C GLN A 131 -0.79 9.73 8.21
N GLY A 132 -0.90 10.03 9.51
CA GLY A 132 -2.11 9.79 10.30
C GLY A 132 -2.59 8.33 10.35
N ASN A 133 -1.73 7.35 10.05
CA ASN A 133 -2.04 5.93 10.17
C ASN A 133 -2.02 5.48 11.63
N ARG A 134 -2.60 4.31 11.91
CA ARG A 134 -2.52 3.67 13.22
C ARG A 134 -1.80 2.33 13.09
N TYR A 135 -0.76 2.12 13.88
CA TYR A 135 0.08 0.92 13.87
C TYR A 135 0.05 0.23 15.23
N LEU A 136 -0.64 -0.91 15.32
CA LEU A 136 -0.59 -1.77 16.49
C LEU A 136 0.40 -2.91 16.25
N ALA A 137 1.60 -2.79 16.82
CA ALA A 137 2.62 -3.81 16.63
C ALA A 137 2.22 -5.17 17.22
N PRO A 138 2.64 -6.28 16.59
CA PRO A 138 2.45 -7.61 17.16
C PRO A 138 3.23 -7.77 18.47
N PHE A 139 2.91 -8.79 19.28
CA PHE A 139 3.66 -9.07 20.51
C PHE A 139 5.13 -9.45 20.26
N ASN A 140 5.44 -10.01 19.08
CA ASN A 140 6.81 -10.33 18.69
C ASN A 140 7.72 -9.09 18.76
N ARG A 141 8.70 -9.12 19.68
CA ARG A 141 9.67 -8.04 19.89
C ARG A 141 10.55 -7.73 18.68
N PHE A 142 10.69 -8.66 17.73
CA PHE A 142 11.48 -8.49 16.53
C PHE A 142 10.70 -7.89 15.35
N ALA A 143 9.39 -7.71 15.49
CA ALA A 143 8.49 -7.17 14.47
C ALA A 143 7.88 -5.80 14.89
N LYS A 144 8.58 -5.04 15.74
CA LYS A 144 8.12 -3.72 16.22
C LYS A 144 8.34 -2.60 15.20
N GLU A 145 9.32 -2.74 14.33
CA GLU A 145 9.57 -1.76 13.28
C GLU A 145 8.52 -1.90 12.18
N VAL A 146 7.78 -0.82 11.92
CA VAL A 146 6.78 -0.73 10.85
C VAL A 146 7.45 -0.85 9.47
N THR A 147 8.66 -0.31 9.35
CA THR A 147 9.38 -0.14 8.08
C THR A 147 10.37 -1.25 7.78
N LYS A 148 10.41 -1.72 6.53
CA LYS A 148 11.46 -2.63 6.04
C LYS A 148 12.07 -2.17 4.72
N ARG A 149 13.35 -1.81 4.77
CA ARG A 149 14.15 -1.55 3.56
C ARG A 149 14.85 -2.85 3.15
N VAL A 150 14.68 -3.25 1.89
CA VAL A 150 15.32 -4.47 1.37
C VAL A 150 16.82 -4.24 1.13
N GLU A 151 17.20 -3.01 0.78
CA GLU A 151 18.61 -2.61 0.70
C GLU A 151 19.24 -2.66 2.10
N ARG A 152 20.34 -3.42 2.23
CA ARG A 152 21.02 -3.65 3.52
C ARG A 152 21.95 -2.50 3.89
N SER A 153 22.49 -1.80 2.89
CA SER A 153 23.45 -0.73 3.14
C SER A 153 22.75 0.56 3.56
N LYS A 154 22.89 0.91 4.85
CA LYS A 154 22.41 2.19 5.41
C LYS A 154 22.95 3.39 4.65
N SER A 155 24.18 3.31 4.13
CA SER A 155 24.73 4.40 3.33
C SER A 155 23.93 4.63 2.03
N LYS A 156 23.31 3.60 1.46
CA LYS A 156 22.48 3.74 0.27
C LYS A 156 21.07 4.22 0.59
N TRP A 157 20.40 3.58 1.55
CA TRP A 157 18.98 3.88 1.79
C TRP A 157 18.73 5.12 2.67
N ARG A 158 19.73 5.63 3.40
CA ARG A 158 19.56 6.84 4.24
C ARG A 158 19.06 8.07 3.48
N HIS A 159 19.26 8.10 2.16
CA HIS A 159 18.84 9.17 1.27
C HIS A 159 17.44 8.98 0.70
N TRP A 160 16.81 7.82 0.93
CA TRP A 160 15.45 7.54 0.46
C TRP A 160 14.46 8.33 1.31
N ASN A 161 13.47 8.97 0.69
CA ASN A 161 12.52 9.83 1.39
C ASN A 161 11.38 9.02 1.99
N TRP A 162 11.56 8.56 3.23
CA TRP A 162 10.54 7.83 4.00
C TRP A 162 10.19 8.67 5.21
N ARG A 163 8.97 9.20 5.23
CA ARG A 163 8.48 10.09 6.29
C ARG A 163 7.26 9.50 6.98
N SER A 164 7.12 9.86 8.26
CA SER A 164 5.97 9.55 9.12
C SER A 164 5.54 10.85 9.79
N GLU A 165 4.24 11.16 9.75
CA GLU A 165 3.68 12.40 10.28
C GLU A 165 2.29 12.15 10.88
N GLY A 166 2.11 12.44 12.17
CA GLY A 166 0.81 12.24 12.84
C GLY A 166 0.37 10.78 13.01
N ASP A 167 1.24 9.81 12.70
CA ASP A 167 0.98 8.39 12.89
C ASP A 167 0.88 8.04 14.39
N MET A 168 -0.02 7.12 14.73
CA MET A 168 -0.16 6.56 16.07
C MET A 168 0.55 5.21 16.15
N PHE A 169 1.48 5.08 17.09
CA PHE A 169 2.23 3.85 17.33
C PHE A 169 1.81 3.21 18.66
N LEU A 170 1.35 1.97 18.60
CA LEU A 170 0.87 1.21 19.75
C LEU A 170 1.70 -0.05 19.94
N ASN A 171 1.74 -0.56 21.18
CA ASN A 171 2.48 -1.77 21.55
C ASN A 171 3.97 -1.73 21.15
N GLY A 172 4.61 -0.56 21.24
CA GLY A 172 6.02 -0.37 20.90
C GLY A 172 6.32 -0.35 19.40
N ALA A 173 5.30 -0.20 18.55
CA ALA A 173 5.52 0.09 17.13
C ALA A 173 6.41 1.33 16.96
N TYR A 174 7.20 1.38 15.90
CA TYR A 174 7.91 2.60 15.53
C TYR A 174 8.24 2.62 14.03
N PHE A 175 8.44 3.82 13.50
CA PHE A 175 8.82 4.05 12.12
C PHE A 175 10.24 4.61 12.06
N THR A 176 11.10 4.05 11.21
CA THR A 176 12.45 4.60 10.99
C THR A 176 12.43 5.52 9.76
N PRO A 177 12.44 6.86 9.91
CA PRO A 177 12.45 7.78 8.79
C PRO A 177 13.83 7.88 8.12
N SER A 178 13.86 8.42 6.90
CA SER A 178 15.08 8.73 6.16
C SER A 178 14.86 9.81 5.11
N GLY A 179 15.96 10.30 4.52
CA GLY A 179 15.93 11.35 3.51
C GLY A 179 15.92 12.75 4.10
N ALA A 180 15.93 13.76 3.24
CA ALA A 180 15.99 15.17 3.62
C ALA A 180 14.63 15.78 3.97
N GLY A 181 13.55 14.97 3.95
CA GLY A 181 12.19 15.45 3.84
C GLY A 181 11.88 15.86 2.40
N ALA A 182 10.75 15.39 1.84
CA ALA A 182 10.42 15.69 0.45
C ALA A 182 10.17 17.20 0.27
N ALA A 183 10.81 17.79 -0.74
CA ALA A 183 10.55 19.15 -1.21
C ALA A 183 9.09 19.30 -1.68
N ALA A 184 8.60 20.54 -1.68
CA ALA A 184 7.23 20.95 -2.05
C ALA A 184 6.70 20.45 -3.41
N SER A 185 7.52 19.81 -4.25
CA SER A 185 7.15 19.28 -5.57
C SER A 185 6.11 18.15 -5.56
N TYR A 186 5.85 17.51 -4.41
CA TYR A 186 4.92 16.38 -4.29
C TYR A 186 3.55 16.75 -3.71
N ALA A 187 3.32 18.03 -3.38
CA ALA A 187 2.04 18.56 -2.90
C ALA A 187 0.89 18.48 -3.94
N LYS A 188 1.17 18.07 -5.19
CA LYS A 188 0.09 17.79 -6.18
C LYS A 188 -0.58 16.43 -5.99
N ALA A 189 0.02 15.50 -5.24
CA ALA A 189 -0.61 14.22 -4.88
C ALA A 189 -1.34 14.27 -3.52
N SER A 190 -1.34 15.41 -2.82
CA SER A 190 -2.03 15.60 -1.54
C SER A 190 -3.44 16.17 -1.74
N SER A 191 -4.28 15.51 -2.53
CA SER A 191 -5.72 15.85 -2.57
C SER A 191 -6.42 15.54 -1.24
N LEU A 192 -5.80 14.73 -0.38
CA LEU A 192 -6.35 14.27 0.88
C LEU A 192 -5.43 14.68 2.05
N ALA A 193 -5.89 15.63 2.87
CA ALA A 193 -5.24 15.94 4.12
C ALA A 193 -5.45 14.79 5.13
N ALA A 194 -4.38 14.40 5.82
CA ALA A 194 -4.47 13.37 6.85
C ALA A 194 -5.35 13.83 8.01
N LYS A 195 -6.29 12.98 8.41
CA LYS A 195 -7.07 13.13 9.66
C LYS A 195 -6.22 12.68 10.85
N SER A 196 -6.64 13.04 12.07
CA SER A 196 -6.03 12.53 13.30
C SER A 196 -6.01 11.00 13.32
N SER A 197 -4.87 10.41 13.66
CA SER A 197 -4.71 8.95 13.80
C SER A 197 -5.62 8.35 14.89
N SER A 198 -6.11 9.15 15.84
CA SER A 198 -7.13 8.73 16.81
C SER A 198 -8.48 8.38 16.19
N LEU A 199 -8.79 8.92 14.99
CA LEU A 199 -10.03 8.64 14.28
C LEU A 199 -9.95 7.41 13.38
N VAL A 200 -8.75 6.85 13.19
CA VAL A 200 -8.51 5.75 12.24
C VAL A 200 -9.43 4.58 12.48
N GLY A 201 -9.55 4.09 13.72
CA GLY A 201 -10.43 2.96 14.03
C GLY A 201 -11.91 3.22 13.70
N THR A 202 -12.37 4.48 13.72
CA THR A 202 -13.75 4.84 13.33
C THR A 202 -13.88 4.95 11.81
N ILE A 203 -12.95 5.63 11.13
CA ILE A 203 -13.06 5.87 9.69
C ILE A 203 -12.76 4.63 8.85
N THR A 204 -12.09 3.62 9.42
CA THR A 204 -11.87 2.32 8.77
C THR A 204 -12.82 1.23 9.26
N SER A 205 -13.81 1.53 10.11
CA SER A 205 -14.69 0.52 10.72
C SER A 205 -15.54 -0.24 9.69
N ASN A 206 -15.80 0.38 8.54
CA ASN A 206 -16.60 -0.17 7.45
C ASN A 206 -15.72 -0.65 6.27
N ALA A 207 -14.41 -0.79 6.47
CA ALA A 207 -13.53 -1.30 5.44
C ALA A 207 -13.95 -2.71 4.99
N GLY A 208 -13.80 -3.00 3.70
CA GLY A 208 -14.20 -4.27 3.09
C GLY A 208 -15.44 -4.14 2.20
N ALA A 209 -15.91 -5.28 1.70
CA ALA A 209 -17.08 -5.34 0.82
C ALA A 209 -18.34 -4.79 1.47
N LEU A 210 -18.98 -3.82 0.80
CA LEU A 210 -20.25 -3.26 1.23
C LEU A 210 -21.38 -4.29 1.07
N SER A 211 -22.23 -4.39 2.08
CA SER A 211 -23.44 -5.23 2.04
C SER A 211 -24.58 -4.47 1.35
N CYS A 212 -24.50 -4.34 0.03
CA CYS A 212 -25.49 -3.66 -0.80
C CYS A 212 -26.71 -4.53 -1.08
N ARG A 213 -27.93 -3.98 -0.94
CA ARG A 213 -29.18 -4.62 -1.37
C ARG A 213 -29.90 -3.73 -2.38
N ARG A 214 -30.51 -4.33 -3.39
CA ARG A 214 -31.30 -3.59 -4.39
C ARG A 214 -32.41 -2.79 -3.69
N GLY A 215 -32.46 -1.49 -3.94
CA GLY A 215 -33.44 -0.57 -3.35
C GLY A 215 -33.01 0.09 -2.03
N PHE A 216 -31.80 -0.19 -1.53
CA PHE A 216 -31.22 0.46 -0.35
C PHE A 216 -29.91 1.13 -0.71
N MET A 217 -29.62 2.27 -0.09
CA MET A 217 -28.29 2.86 -0.16
C MET A 217 -27.27 1.93 0.49
N CYS A 218 -26.15 1.78 -0.20
CA CYS A 218 -24.86 1.59 0.41
C CYS A 218 -24.27 3.01 0.63
#